data_AF-A0A8T0R706-F1
#
_entry.id   AF-A0A8T0R706-F1
#
_cell.length_a   1.000
_cell.length_b   1.000
_cell.length_c   1.000
_cell.angle_alpha   90.00
_cell.angle_beta   90.00
_cell.angle_gamma   90.00
#
_symmetry.space_group_name_H-M   'P 1'
#
loop_
_entity.id
_entity.type
_entity.pdbx_description
1 polymer ?
#
loop_
_entity_poly.entity_id
_entity_poly.type
_entity_poly.pdbx_seq_one_letter_code
_entity_poly.pdbx_strand_id
1 'polypeptide(L)'
;MEQPVPDTCALVACTVCVEAKHRLEYEKLHGAGTFKCRAAPAAPYRLLIACRLDGTWMPGEGACVGAVLTKIQQMGGVPAAPAPCVLPLRSWQEHRWDDGFDGGLSPECGLAALLKTHGPCVGVLWVCPWYHYFDAADGDDALVYRGCGRSEEDREQSMELYGDETGWHAVVCFGYRICGEQMHVLVRDNHDAAANGPQRWVDVEEIDTLYTLGVQALTSG
;
A
#
# COMPACT_ATOMS: atom_id res chain seq x y z
N MET A 1 -10.02 5.84 -0.04
CA MET A 1 -9.90 6.41 -1.40
C MET A 1 -10.06 5.23 -2.33
N GLU A 2 -10.94 5.34 -3.30
CA GLU A 2 -11.27 4.24 -4.21
C GLU A 2 -10.46 4.36 -5.50
N GLN A 3 -10.29 3.23 -6.18
CA GLN A 3 -9.73 3.14 -7.52
C GLN A 3 -10.55 3.97 -8.53
N PRO A 4 -9.93 4.95 -9.23
CA PRO A 4 -10.60 5.73 -10.29
C PRO A 4 -11.21 4.89 -11.41
N VAL A 5 -10.52 3.80 -11.77
CA VAL A 5 -10.84 2.80 -12.78
C VAL A 5 -10.18 1.48 -12.35
N PRO A 6 -10.56 0.32 -12.89
CA PRO A 6 -9.86 -0.94 -12.63
C PRO A 6 -8.34 -0.83 -12.80
N ASP A 7 -7.60 -1.69 -12.12
CA ASP A 7 -6.14 -1.81 -12.20
C ASP A 7 -5.36 -0.59 -11.68
N THR A 8 -5.95 0.24 -10.81
CA THR A 8 -5.30 1.43 -10.25
C THR A 8 -4.92 1.29 -8.77
N CYS A 9 -4.92 0.06 -8.26
CA CYS A 9 -4.57 -0.26 -6.87
C CYS A 9 -3.22 0.37 -6.46
N ALA A 10 -2.19 0.26 -7.30
CA ALA A 10 -0.87 0.84 -7.05
C ALA A 10 -0.92 2.37 -6.93
N LEU A 11 -1.68 3.04 -7.79
CA LEU A 11 -1.80 4.51 -7.78
C LEU A 11 -2.48 5.00 -6.50
N VAL A 12 -3.55 4.33 -6.08
CA VAL A 12 -4.28 4.67 -4.86
C VAL A 12 -3.45 4.34 -3.62
N ALA A 13 -2.87 3.13 -3.54
CA ALA A 13 -2.05 2.72 -2.41
C ALA A 13 -0.85 3.65 -2.20
N CYS A 14 -0.14 4.01 -3.27
CA CYS A 14 0.96 4.98 -3.19
C CYS A 14 0.48 6.35 -2.71
N THR A 15 -0.63 6.85 -3.26
CA THR A 15 -1.21 8.16 -2.89
C THR A 15 -1.58 8.21 -1.41
N VAL A 16 -2.28 7.17 -0.93
CA VAL A 16 -2.73 7.05 0.46
C VAL A 16 -1.52 6.88 1.40
N CYS A 17 -0.52 6.09 1.01
CA CYS A 17 0.68 5.87 1.82
C CYS A 17 1.51 7.15 1.97
N VAL A 18 1.65 7.95 0.90
CA VAL A 18 2.32 9.27 0.98
C VAL A 18 1.57 10.19 1.96
N GLU A 19 0.24 10.27 1.88
CA GLU A 19 -0.56 11.04 2.83
C GLU A 19 -0.36 10.57 4.28
N ALA A 20 -0.45 9.25 4.50
CA ALA A 20 -0.30 8.66 5.82
C ALA A 20 1.09 8.92 6.41
N LYS A 21 2.14 8.87 5.58
CA LYS A 21 3.51 9.15 6.01
C LYS A 21 3.70 10.63 6.35
N HIS A 22 3.12 11.55 5.59
CA HIS A 22 3.11 12.97 5.93
C HIS A 22 2.37 13.25 7.23
N ARG A 23 1.19 12.63 7.43
CA ARG A 23 0.45 12.71 8.69
C ARG A 23 1.33 12.27 9.86
N LEU A 24 1.94 11.10 9.75
CA LEU A 24 2.80 10.54 10.80
C LEU A 24 3.95 11.49 11.18
N GLU A 25 4.71 11.98 10.20
CA GLU A 25 5.86 12.85 10.48
C GLU A 25 5.44 14.23 11.00
N TYR A 26 4.31 14.77 10.52
CA TYR A 26 3.79 16.04 11.02
C TYR A 26 3.31 15.93 12.47
N GLU A 27 2.52 14.90 12.79
CA GLU A 27 1.93 14.71 14.12
C GLU A 27 2.98 14.31 15.17
N LYS A 28 4.08 13.65 14.78
CA LYS A 28 5.24 13.45 15.66
C LYS A 28 5.81 14.78 16.18
N LEU A 29 5.75 15.84 15.38
CA LEU A 29 6.32 17.15 15.70
C LEU A 29 5.30 18.10 16.35
N HIS A 30 4.02 18.03 15.93
CA HIS A 30 2.99 19.02 16.28
C HIS A 30 1.89 18.49 17.21
N GLY A 31 1.87 17.18 17.46
CA GLY A 31 0.86 16.51 18.28
C GLY A 31 -0.13 15.67 17.46
N ALA A 32 -0.72 14.65 18.09
CA ALA A 32 -1.69 13.77 17.43
C ALA A 32 -2.94 14.54 16.99
N GLY A 33 -3.43 14.25 15.78
CA GLY A 33 -4.65 14.85 15.23
C GLY A 33 -4.51 16.29 14.73
N THR A 34 -3.30 16.85 14.66
CA THR A 34 -3.08 18.21 14.16
C THR A 34 -2.92 18.29 12.65
N PHE A 35 -2.73 17.17 11.95
CA PHE A 35 -2.54 17.16 10.51
C PHE A 35 -3.86 17.43 9.77
N LYS A 36 -3.92 18.57 9.08
CA LYS A 36 -5.14 19.04 8.39
C LYS A 36 -5.18 18.69 6.90
N CYS A 37 -4.05 18.28 6.33
CA CYS A 37 -3.96 17.99 4.91
C CYS A 37 -4.50 16.59 4.60
N ARG A 38 -5.08 16.43 3.41
CA ARG A 38 -5.47 15.14 2.82
C ARG A 38 -5.13 15.17 1.34
N ALA A 39 -4.80 14.03 0.74
CA ALA A 39 -4.68 13.91 -0.69
C ALA A 39 -5.96 14.44 -1.35
N ALA A 40 -5.78 15.30 -2.35
CA ALA A 40 -6.90 15.89 -3.06
C ALA A 40 -7.71 14.77 -3.73
N PRO A 41 -9.05 14.86 -3.79
CA PRO A 41 -9.87 13.83 -4.45
C PRO A 41 -9.46 13.55 -5.90
N ALA A 42 -8.95 14.56 -6.60
CA ALA A 42 -8.46 14.44 -7.98
C ALA A 42 -7.02 13.91 -8.10
N ALA A 43 -6.31 13.65 -7.00
CA ALA A 43 -4.90 13.24 -7.03
C ALA A 43 -4.67 11.91 -7.78
N PRO A 44 -5.45 10.83 -7.52
CA PRO A 44 -5.30 9.58 -8.27
C PRO A 44 -5.57 9.74 -9.77
N TYR A 45 -6.55 10.56 -10.16
CA TYR A 45 -6.85 10.83 -11.58
C TYR A 45 -5.70 11.55 -12.28
N ARG A 46 -5.09 12.55 -11.62
CA ARG A 46 -3.92 13.25 -12.17
C ARG A 46 -2.72 12.32 -12.31
N LEU A 47 -2.49 11.46 -11.31
CA LEU A 47 -1.45 10.45 -11.36
C LEU A 47 -1.71 9.44 -12.48
N LEU A 48 -2.96 8.99 -12.65
CA LEU A 48 -3.37 8.08 -13.72
C LEU A 48 -3.08 8.66 -15.10
N ILE A 49 -3.48 9.91 -15.35
CA ILE A 49 -3.18 10.58 -16.63
C ILE A 49 -1.66 10.63 -16.85
N ALA A 50 -0.89 10.99 -15.84
CA ALA A 50 0.56 11.12 -15.95
C ALA A 50 1.25 9.76 -16.19
N CYS A 51 0.84 8.70 -15.50
CA CYS A 51 1.33 7.32 -15.67
C CYS A 51 0.87 6.69 -16.99
N ARG A 52 -0.30 7.06 -17.50
CA ARG A 52 -0.76 6.60 -18.81
C ARG A 52 0.03 7.23 -19.95
N LEU A 53 0.38 8.51 -19.83
CA LEU A 53 1.10 9.24 -20.87
C LEU A 53 2.55 8.75 -21.07
N ASP A 54 3.17 8.17 -20.05
CA ASP A 54 4.55 7.65 -20.13
C ASP A 54 4.65 6.12 -20.12
N GLY A 55 3.51 5.43 -20.15
CA GLY A 55 3.46 3.96 -20.17
C GLY A 55 3.73 3.29 -18.83
N THR A 56 3.81 4.03 -17.71
CA THR A 56 3.91 3.44 -16.36
C THR A 56 2.67 2.62 -16.00
N TRP A 57 1.50 3.00 -16.52
CA TRP A 57 0.23 2.32 -16.30
C TRP A 57 -0.41 1.93 -17.63
N MET A 58 -0.90 0.68 -17.71
CA MET A 58 -1.62 0.16 -18.87
C MET A 58 -2.96 -0.46 -18.47
N PRO A 59 -4.05 -0.23 -19.24
CA PRO A 59 -5.33 -0.87 -18.98
C PRO A 59 -5.23 -2.40 -19.04
N GLY A 60 -5.78 -3.12 -18.06
CA GLY A 60 -5.73 -4.59 -17.98
C GLY A 60 -4.45 -5.16 -17.39
N GLU A 61 -3.42 -4.33 -17.18
CA GLU A 61 -2.14 -4.77 -16.58
C GLU A 61 -1.82 -4.01 -15.27
N GLY A 62 -2.30 -2.77 -15.15
CA GLY A 62 -2.03 -1.93 -13.99
C GLY A 62 -0.67 -1.25 -14.06
N ALA A 63 -0.03 -1.07 -12.90
CA ALA A 63 1.28 -0.43 -12.79
C ALA A 63 2.11 -1.01 -11.66
N CYS A 64 3.42 -1.08 -11.86
CA CYS A 64 4.37 -1.43 -10.81
C CYS A 64 4.49 -0.31 -9.77
N VAL A 65 4.42 -0.66 -8.48
CA VAL A 65 4.48 0.29 -7.35
C VAL A 65 5.74 1.16 -7.39
N GLY A 66 6.92 0.59 -7.63
CA GLY A 66 8.17 1.37 -7.72
C GLY A 66 8.15 2.43 -8.83
N ALA A 67 7.56 2.10 -9.99
CA ALA A 67 7.40 3.03 -11.10
C ALA A 67 6.40 4.15 -10.77
N VAL A 68 5.29 3.82 -10.09
CA VAL A 68 4.31 4.80 -9.60
C VAL A 68 4.95 5.74 -8.57
N LEU A 69 5.72 5.23 -7.60
CA LEU A 69 6.42 6.05 -6.61
C LEU A 69 7.43 7.00 -7.27
N THR A 70 8.17 6.50 -8.26
CA THR A 70 9.07 7.31 -9.09
C THR A 70 8.30 8.42 -9.80
N LYS A 71 7.14 8.12 -10.36
CA LYS A 71 6.28 9.12 -11.01
C LYS A 71 5.78 10.18 -10.04
N ILE A 72 5.35 9.78 -8.84
CA ILE A 72 4.95 10.71 -7.77
C ILE A 72 6.11 11.66 -7.42
N GLN A 73 7.34 11.15 -7.29
CA GLN A 73 8.51 11.99 -7.04
C GLN A 73 8.74 13.00 -8.18
N GLN A 74 8.66 12.57 -9.44
CA GLN A 74 8.82 13.44 -10.61
C GLN A 74 7.76 14.54 -10.69
N MET A 75 6.54 14.25 -10.22
CA MET A 75 5.44 15.21 -10.12
C MET A 75 5.57 16.17 -8.94
N GLY A 76 6.61 16.03 -8.10
CA GLY A 76 6.82 16.84 -6.90
C GLY A 76 6.02 16.39 -5.68
N GLY A 77 5.33 15.25 -5.76
CA GLY A 77 4.52 14.69 -4.68
C GLY A 77 3.03 14.57 -5.01
N VAL A 78 2.24 14.32 -3.97
CA VAL A 78 0.79 14.13 -4.07
C VAL A 78 0.07 15.47 -3.84
N PRO A 79 -0.77 15.95 -4.77
CA PRO A 79 -1.60 17.13 -4.53
C PRO A 79 -2.52 16.94 -3.32
N ALA A 80 -2.62 17.93 -2.45
CA ALA A 80 -3.40 17.88 -1.23
C ALA A 80 -4.39 19.04 -1.08
N ALA A 81 -5.42 18.79 -0.26
CA ALA A 81 -6.39 19.76 0.22
C ALA A 81 -6.13 20.04 1.73
N PRO A 82 -6.27 21.29 2.19
CA PRO A 82 -6.63 22.48 1.41
C PRO A 82 -5.52 22.92 0.44
N ALA A 83 -5.92 23.37 -0.75
CA ALA A 83 -5.00 23.85 -1.77
C ALA A 83 -4.48 25.28 -1.42
N PRO A 84 -3.29 25.67 -1.88
CA PRO A 84 -2.31 24.90 -2.65
C PRO A 84 -1.33 24.16 -1.71
N CYS A 85 -1.58 22.88 -1.43
CA CYS A 85 -0.66 22.02 -0.70
C CYS A 85 -0.25 20.85 -1.60
N VAL A 86 1.02 20.48 -1.57
CA VAL A 86 1.55 19.23 -2.16
C VAL A 86 2.26 18.48 -1.03
N LEU A 87 2.10 17.16 -1.03
CA LEU A 87 2.75 16.24 -0.11
C LEU A 87 3.98 15.64 -0.81
N PRO A 88 5.17 16.25 -0.68
CA PRO A 88 6.37 15.82 -1.40
C PRO A 88 6.84 14.43 -0.96
N LEU A 89 7.13 13.57 -1.93
CA LEU A 89 7.82 12.31 -1.73
C LEU A 89 9.31 12.52 -2.01
N ARG A 90 10.16 12.29 -1.01
CA ARG A 90 11.61 12.53 -1.10
C ARG A 90 12.37 11.30 -1.56
N SER A 91 12.04 10.14 -1.01
CA SER A 91 12.68 8.87 -1.33
C SER A 91 11.72 7.70 -1.11
N TRP A 92 12.05 6.56 -1.71
CA TRP A 92 11.41 5.28 -1.41
C TRP A 92 12.46 4.17 -1.49
N GLN A 93 12.18 3.06 -0.82
CA GLN A 93 13.02 1.86 -0.85
C GLN A 93 12.12 0.62 -0.91
N GLU A 94 12.44 -0.25 -1.86
CA GLU A 94 11.86 -1.58 -2.04
C GLU A 94 12.57 -2.59 -1.13
N HIS A 95 11.79 -3.50 -0.54
CA HIS A 95 12.25 -4.59 0.31
C HIS A 95 11.54 -5.86 -0.15
N ARG A 96 12.30 -6.88 -0.56
CA ARG A 96 11.79 -8.23 -0.84
C ARG A 96 12.34 -9.21 0.21
N TRP A 97 11.73 -10.38 0.30
CA TRP A 97 12.15 -11.40 1.26
C TRP A 97 13.32 -12.26 0.77
N ASP A 98 13.57 -12.27 -0.54
CA ASP A 98 14.52 -13.17 -1.23
C ASP A 98 15.87 -12.54 -1.62
N ASP A 99 16.24 -11.40 -1.05
CA ASP A 99 17.56 -10.79 -1.22
C ASP A 99 18.60 -11.64 -0.46
N GLY A 100 19.08 -12.69 -1.13
CA GLY A 100 19.92 -13.73 -0.54
C GLY A 100 21.21 -13.25 0.14
N PHE A 101 21.64 -14.10 1.09
CA PHE A 101 22.98 -14.24 1.66
C PHE A 101 23.54 -13.16 2.61
N ASP A 102 22.89 -12.02 2.84
CA ASP A 102 23.28 -11.09 3.92
C ASP A 102 22.08 -10.73 4.82
N GLY A 103 21.76 -11.61 5.77
CA GLY A 103 20.94 -11.24 6.94
C GLY A 103 19.49 -10.83 6.64
N GLY A 104 18.86 -11.48 5.65
CA GLY A 104 17.44 -11.30 5.32
C GLY A 104 16.58 -11.29 6.58
N LEU A 105 15.82 -10.20 6.77
CA LEU A 105 14.92 -10.04 7.89
C LEU A 105 13.92 -11.21 7.87
N SER A 106 13.70 -11.90 8.99
CA SER A 106 12.55 -12.82 9.05
C SER A 106 11.27 -12.01 8.71
N PRO A 107 10.31 -12.58 7.97
CA PRO A 107 9.10 -11.87 7.54
C PRO A 107 8.45 -11.04 8.65
N GLU A 108 8.40 -11.63 9.84
CA GLU A 108 7.82 -11.04 11.03
C GLU A 108 8.67 -9.90 11.62
N CYS A 109 9.96 -10.15 11.89
CA CYS A 109 10.84 -9.13 12.46
C CYS A 109 11.07 -7.97 11.49
N GLY A 110 11.13 -8.26 10.19
CA GLY A 110 11.34 -7.29 9.13
C GLY A 110 10.20 -6.31 9.00
N LEU A 111 8.97 -6.81 8.77
CA LEU A 111 7.82 -5.92 8.60
C LEU A 111 7.55 -5.13 9.89
N ALA A 112 7.67 -5.75 11.07
CA ALA A 112 7.47 -5.06 12.33
C ALA A 112 8.52 -3.97 12.56
N ALA A 113 9.80 -4.22 12.23
CA ALA A 113 10.86 -3.23 12.32
C ALA A 113 10.65 -2.08 11.32
N LEU A 114 10.24 -2.40 10.09
CA LEU A 114 9.93 -1.41 9.06
C LEU A 114 8.76 -0.53 9.49
N LEU A 115 7.64 -1.09 9.96
CA LEU A 115 6.50 -0.31 10.44
C LEU A 115 6.86 0.56 11.66
N LYS A 116 7.66 0.05 12.60
CA LYS A 116 8.11 0.83 13.77
C LYS A 116 9.00 2.01 13.37
N THR A 117 9.91 1.79 12.43
CA THR A 117 10.94 2.78 12.06
C THR A 117 10.43 3.77 11.02
N HIS A 118 9.76 3.26 9.98
CA HIS A 118 9.30 4.01 8.83
C HIS A 118 7.80 4.33 8.87
N GLY A 119 7.01 3.72 9.74
CA GLY A 119 5.55 3.89 9.73
C GLY A 119 4.90 3.18 8.55
N PRO A 120 3.73 3.66 8.06
CA PRO A 120 3.01 3.04 6.97
C PRO A 120 3.86 2.86 5.70
N CYS A 121 3.69 1.72 5.04
CA CYS A 121 4.37 1.35 3.80
C CYS A 121 3.37 0.78 2.78
N VAL A 122 3.76 0.74 1.50
CA VAL A 122 2.97 0.07 0.46
C VAL A 122 3.37 -1.40 0.44
N GLY A 123 2.39 -2.30 0.53
CA GLY A 123 2.59 -3.73 0.36
C GLY A 123 2.02 -4.21 -0.97
N VAL A 124 2.65 -5.21 -1.57
CA VAL A 124 2.17 -5.92 -2.75
C VAL A 124 1.92 -7.37 -2.37
N LEU A 125 0.76 -7.90 -2.73
CA LEU A 125 0.36 -9.28 -2.50
C LEU A 125 -0.37 -9.86 -3.71
N TRP A 126 -0.39 -11.18 -3.82
CA TRP A 126 -1.23 -11.89 -4.78
C TRP A 126 -2.63 -12.10 -4.19
N VAL A 127 -3.68 -11.80 -4.96
CA VAL A 127 -5.07 -11.94 -4.51
C VAL A 127 -5.89 -12.81 -5.47
N CYS A 128 -6.98 -13.36 -4.94
CA CYS A 128 -8.04 -14.07 -5.66
C CYS A 128 -9.42 -13.56 -5.22
N PRO A 129 -10.53 -14.03 -5.82
CA PRO A 129 -11.87 -13.53 -5.50
C PRO A 129 -12.24 -13.60 -4.02
N TRP A 130 -11.64 -14.52 -3.26
CA TRP A 130 -11.93 -14.70 -1.85
C TRP A 130 -11.43 -13.54 -0.98
N TYR A 131 -10.42 -12.81 -1.45
CA TYR A 131 -9.84 -11.68 -0.73
C TYR A 131 -10.88 -10.64 -0.31
N HIS A 132 -11.92 -10.45 -1.12
CA HIS A 132 -13.00 -9.49 -0.84
C HIS A 132 -13.82 -9.82 0.40
N TYR A 133 -13.91 -11.09 0.80
CA TYR A 133 -14.71 -11.53 1.97
C TYR A 133 -14.02 -11.34 3.31
N PHE A 134 -12.73 -10.98 3.31
CA PHE A 134 -12.02 -10.65 4.53
C PHE A 134 -12.26 -9.16 4.79
N ASP A 135 -12.99 -8.78 5.85
CA ASP A 135 -13.06 -7.40 6.32
C ASP A 135 -12.98 -7.38 7.85
N ALA A 136 -11.91 -6.77 8.35
CA ALA A 136 -11.69 -6.61 9.78
C ALA A 136 -12.67 -5.60 10.41
N ALA A 137 -13.33 -4.76 9.61
CA ALA A 137 -14.34 -3.81 10.08
C ALA A 137 -15.69 -4.47 10.40
N ASP A 138 -16.00 -5.63 9.82
CA ASP A 138 -17.27 -6.36 10.01
C ASP A 138 -17.34 -7.13 11.34
N GLY A 139 -16.39 -6.91 12.25
CA GLY A 139 -16.43 -7.38 13.64
C GLY A 139 -15.81 -8.76 13.86
N ASP A 140 -15.37 -9.46 12.81
CA ASP A 140 -14.57 -10.68 12.94
C ASP A 140 -13.08 -10.38 12.78
N ASP A 141 -12.50 -9.79 13.83
CA ASP A 141 -11.06 -9.53 13.92
C ASP A 141 -10.23 -10.84 13.84
N ALA A 142 -10.84 -12.04 13.88
CA ALA A 142 -10.14 -13.30 13.76
C ALA A 142 -9.88 -13.74 12.32
N LEU A 143 -10.60 -13.20 11.32
CA LEU A 143 -10.39 -13.55 9.91
C LEU A 143 -9.05 -12.98 9.41
N VAL A 144 -8.22 -13.87 8.88
CA VAL A 144 -6.90 -13.56 8.32
C VAL A 144 -6.83 -14.12 6.91
N TYR A 145 -6.52 -13.26 5.94
CA TYR A 145 -6.23 -13.70 4.59
C TYR A 145 -4.87 -14.40 4.56
N ARG A 146 -4.87 -15.67 4.15
CA ARG A 146 -3.69 -16.54 4.06
C ARG A 146 -3.27 -16.83 2.62
N GLY A 147 -3.69 -15.97 1.68
CA GLY A 147 -3.18 -16.01 0.32
C GLY A 147 -3.68 -17.15 -0.54
N CYS A 148 -3.19 -17.11 -1.78
CA CYS A 148 -3.33 -18.14 -2.79
C CYS A 148 -2.22 -18.05 -3.84
N GLY A 149 -1.10 -17.39 -3.53
CA GLY A 149 -0.07 -17.07 -4.51
C GLY A 149 1.28 -16.82 -3.86
N ARG A 150 1.59 -17.58 -2.82
CA ARG A 150 2.84 -17.47 -2.07
C ARG A 150 4.02 -17.91 -2.93
N SER A 151 3.87 -19.02 -3.64
CA SER A 151 4.83 -19.51 -4.63
C SER A 151 4.34 -19.28 -6.07
N GLU A 152 5.24 -19.46 -7.04
CA GLU A 152 4.88 -19.46 -8.47
C GLU A 152 3.85 -20.55 -8.79
N GLU A 153 4.01 -21.75 -8.22
CA GLU A 153 3.07 -22.87 -8.36
C GLU A 153 1.69 -22.53 -7.79
N ASP A 154 1.62 -21.88 -6.63
CA ASP A 154 0.34 -21.43 -6.05
C ASP A 154 -0.34 -20.40 -6.96
N ARG A 155 0.43 -19.48 -7.55
CA ARG A 155 -0.08 -18.47 -8.48
C ARG A 155 -0.65 -19.14 -9.72
N GLU A 156 0.09 -20.05 -10.34
CA GLU A 156 -0.37 -20.85 -11.48
C GLU A 156 -1.67 -21.60 -11.16
N GLN A 157 -1.71 -22.31 -10.03
CA GLN A 157 -2.91 -23.04 -9.60
C GLN A 157 -4.09 -22.09 -9.36
N SER A 158 -3.87 -20.92 -8.77
CA SER A 158 -4.92 -19.93 -8.57
C SER A 158 -5.44 -19.37 -9.90
N MET A 159 -4.56 -19.13 -10.88
CA MET A 159 -4.94 -18.70 -12.23
C MET A 159 -5.75 -19.79 -12.94
N GLU A 160 -5.39 -21.07 -12.80
CA GLU A 160 -6.16 -22.18 -13.36
C GLU A 160 -7.58 -22.26 -12.77
N LEU A 161 -7.72 -21.96 -11.48
CA LEU A 161 -9.00 -22.05 -10.77
C LEU A 161 -9.91 -20.84 -11.00
N TYR A 162 -9.34 -19.63 -11.03
CA TYR A 162 -10.09 -18.37 -10.97
C TYR A 162 -9.88 -17.48 -12.20
N GLY A 163 -8.95 -17.83 -13.11
CA GLY A 163 -8.65 -17.06 -14.31
C GLY A 163 -8.22 -15.63 -14.00
N ASP A 164 -8.77 -14.68 -14.77
CA ASP A 164 -8.45 -13.25 -14.72
C ASP A 164 -8.92 -12.56 -13.42
N GLU A 165 -9.58 -13.28 -12.51
CA GLU A 165 -9.95 -12.76 -11.19
C GLU A 165 -8.84 -12.93 -10.14
N THR A 166 -7.65 -13.38 -10.56
CA THR A 166 -6.43 -13.39 -9.74
C THR A 166 -5.43 -12.36 -10.24
N GLY A 167 -4.62 -11.82 -9.33
CA GLY A 167 -3.62 -10.84 -9.73
C GLY A 167 -2.84 -10.21 -8.60
N TRP A 168 -1.87 -9.40 -9.00
CA TRP A 168 -1.12 -8.55 -8.10
C TRP A 168 -1.96 -7.38 -7.60
N HIS A 169 -1.91 -7.15 -6.30
CA HIS A 169 -2.66 -6.07 -5.66
C HIS A 169 -1.79 -5.26 -4.71
N ALA A 170 -1.97 -3.94 -4.74
CA ALA A 170 -1.22 -3.02 -3.90
C ALA A 170 -2.12 -2.44 -2.80
N VAL A 171 -1.61 -2.47 -1.57
CA VAL A 171 -2.31 -2.04 -0.34
C VAL A 171 -1.41 -1.18 0.54
N VAL A 172 -1.96 -0.54 1.56
CA VAL A 172 -1.17 0.19 2.56
C VAL A 172 -1.09 -0.64 3.84
N CYS A 173 0.11 -1.08 4.22
CA CYS A 173 0.38 -1.73 5.49
C CYS A 173 0.58 -0.66 6.57
N PHE A 174 -0.16 -0.71 7.68
CA PHE A 174 -0.11 0.35 8.69
C PHE A 174 -0.18 -0.14 10.15
N GLY A 175 -0.44 -1.43 10.37
CA GLY A 175 -0.45 -2.03 11.69
C GLY A 175 -0.06 -3.50 11.61
N TYR A 176 0.19 -4.12 12.76
CA TYR A 176 0.46 -5.54 12.84
C TYR A 176 0.07 -6.10 14.20
N ARG A 177 -0.09 -7.42 14.28
CA ARG A 177 -0.25 -8.18 15.52
C ARG A 177 0.52 -9.48 15.46
N ILE A 178 0.89 -10.01 16.62
CA ILE A 178 1.53 -11.32 16.77
C ILE A 178 0.53 -12.24 17.46
N CYS A 179 0.19 -13.34 16.81
CA CYS A 179 -0.78 -14.34 17.24
C CYS A 179 -0.08 -15.70 17.35
N GLY A 180 0.54 -15.97 18.50
CA GLY A 180 1.39 -17.15 18.66
C GLY A 180 2.68 -17.02 17.86
N GLU A 181 2.93 -17.96 16.95
CA GLU A 181 4.08 -17.98 16.04
C GLU A 181 3.76 -17.35 14.66
N GLN A 182 2.64 -16.64 14.55
CA GLN A 182 2.21 -16.01 13.31
C GLN A 182 2.13 -14.50 13.47
N MET A 183 2.65 -13.78 12.49
CA MET A 183 2.46 -12.35 12.38
C MET A 183 1.42 -12.01 11.30
N HIS A 184 0.46 -11.17 11.68
CA HIS A 184 -0.55 -10.64 10.76
C HIS A 184 -0.33 -9.14 10.59
N VAL A 185 -0.35 -8.66 9.35
CA VAL A 185 -0.30 -7.24 9.00
C VAL A 185 -1.71 -6.72 8.76
N LEU A 186 -2.01 -5.56 9.33
CA LEU A 186 -3.23 -4.82 9.05
C LEU A 186 -3.00 -3.96 7.81
N VAL A 187 -3.74 -4.26 6.76
CA VAL A 187 -3.68 -3.53 5.50
C VAL A 187 -4.94 -2.73 5.28
N ARG A 188 -4.78 -1.59 4.62
CA ARG A 188 -5.87 -0.77 4.13
C ARG A 188 -5.93 -0.91 2.63
N ASP A 189 -7.09 -1.30 2.15
CA ASP A 189 -7.36 -1.56 0.74
C ASP A 189 -8.11 -0.37 0.08
N ASN A 190 -8.20 -0.41 -1.24
CA ASN A 190 -8.73 0.61 -2.14
C ASN A 190 -9.93 0.12 -2.98
N HIS A 191 -10.48 -1.07 -2.70
CA HIS A 191 -11.66 -1.64 -3.38
C HIS A 191 -12.99 -0.92 -3.07
N ASP A 192 -13.10 -0.18 -1.97
CA ASP A 192 -14.31 0.60 -1.63
C ASP A 192 -13.92 1.98 -1.06
N ALA A 193 -14.69 3.01 -1.39
CA ALA A 193 -14.56 4.36 -0.84
C ALA A 193 -15.11 4.50 0.58
N ALA A 194 -16.04 3.63 1.01
CA ALA A 194 -16.75 3.73 2.26
C ALA A 194 -15.78 3.66 3.45
N ALA A 195 -15.96 4.58 4.41
CA ALA A 195 -15.32 4.57 5.73
C ALA A 195 -13.78 4.40 5.78
N ASN A 196 -13.04 4.92 4.80
CA ASN A 196 -11.59 4.75 4.61
C ASN A 196 -11.15 3.51 3.80
N GLY A 197 -12.05 2.75 3.22
CA GLY A 197 -11.72 1.52 2.50
C GLY A 197 -11.50 0.35 3.45
N PRO A 198 -11.74 -0.88 2.97
CA PRO A 198 -11.78 -2.05 3.83
C PRO A 198 -10.40 -2.30 4.46
N GLN A 199 -10.42 -2.77 5.70
CA GLN A 199 -9.22 -3.13 6.43
C GLN A 199 -9.15 -4.64 6.53
N ARG A 200 -7.97 -5.22 6.31
CA ARG A 200 -7.83 -6.69 6.30
C ARG A 200 -6.61 -7.11 7.11
N TRP A 201 -6.77 -8.16 7.89
CA TRP A 201 -5.62 -8.89 8.39
C TRP A 201 -5.12 -9.81 7.29
N VAL A 202 -3.84 -9.70 6.98
CA VAL A 202 -3.14 -10.53 6.01
C VAL A 202 -2.00 -11.22 6.74
N ASP A 203 -1.80 -12.50 6.49
CA ASP A 203 -0.62 -13.22 6.96
C ASP A 203 0.63 -12.58 6.33
N VAL A 204 1.65 -12.26 7.14
CA VAL A 204 2.81 -11.49 6.66
C VAL A 204 3.54 -12.20 5.52
N GLU A 205 3.47 -13.54 5.50
CA GLU A 205 4.08 -14.37 4.44
C GLU A 205 3.44 -14.17 3.07
N GLU A 206 2.23 -13.58 3.01
CA GLU A 206 1.54 -13.27 1.74
C GLU A 206 1.93 -11.91 1.15
N ILE A 207 2.70 -11.11 1.89
CA ILE A 207 3.26 -9.87 1.36
C ILE A 207 4.50 -10.23 0.56
N ASP A 208 4.45 -10.07 -0.76
CA ASP A 208 5.58 -10.36 -1.64
C ASP A 208 6.66 -9.27 -1.58
N THR A 209 6.23 -8.00 -1.64
CA THR A 209 7.13 -6.85 -1.68
C THR A 209 6.61 -5.70 -0.81
N LEU A 210 7.52 -5.02 -0.11
CA LEU A 210 7.24 -3.82 0.68
C LEU A 210 7.98 -2.60 0.14
N TYR A 211 7.32 -1.43 0.18
CA TYR A 211 7.91 -0.15 -0.19
C TYR A 211 7.77 0.85 0.95
N THR A 212 8.91 1.21 1.53
CA THR A 212 8.99 2.23 2.58
C THR A 212 9.21 3.61 1.97
N LEU A 213 8.60 4.64 2.58
CA LEU A 213 8.61 6.00 2.04
C LEU A 213 9.36 6.97 2.95
N GLY A 214 10.14 7.86 2.35
CA GLY A 214 10.74 9.03 2.97
C GLY A 214 10.06 10.30 2.46
N VAL A 215 9.47 11.08 3.36
CA VAL A 215 8.80 12.35 3.02
C VAL A 215 9.61 13.53 3.53
N GLN A 216 9.45 14.69 2.88
CA GLN A 216 9.96 15.94 3.40
C GLN A 216 8.92 16.54 4.35
N ALA A 217 9.30 16.81 5.61
CA ALA A 217 8.40 17.38 6.60
C ALA A 217 7.84 18.74 6.11
N LEU A 218 6.53 18.94 6.27
CA LEU A 218 5.89 20.23 6.07
C LEU A 218 6.26 21.13 7.25
N THR A 219 7.08 22.16 7.00
CA THR A 219 7.67 23.01 8.05
C THR A 219 6.77 24.17 8.49
N SER A 220 5.62 24.39 7.85
CA SER A 220 4.65 25.41 8.23
C SER A 220 3.28 25.10 7.64
N GLY A 221 2.26 25.19 8.50
CA GLY A 221 0.85 25.31 8.14
C GLY A 221 0.29 26.61 8.70
#